data_AF-A0A6A2XBI4-F1
#
_entry.id   AF-A0A6A2XBI4-F1
#
_cell.length_a   1.000
_cell.length_b   1.000
_cell.length_c   1.000
_cell.angle_alpha   90.00
_cell.angle_beta   90.00
_cell.angle_gamma   90.00
#
_symmetry.space_group_name_H-M   'P 1'
#
loop_
_entity.id
_entity.type
_entity.pdbx_description
1 polymer ?
#
loop_
_entity_poly.entity_id
_entity_poly.type
_entity_poly.pdbx_seq_one_letter_code
_entity_poly.pdbx_strand_id
1 'polypeptide(L)'
;MAEYLPHLEESLQKQFPKQQPALMLQSSQHISPQGIPKKSPLLSEYPWSPRWEASQMAELILDFLADEALNFKRFCNESEPQH
;
A
#
# COMPACT_ATOMS: atom_id res chain seq x y z
N MET A 1 -13.18 0.25 -17.93
CA MET A 1 -11.95 -0.40 -17.44
C MET A 1 -11.56 0.40 -16.20
N ALA A 2 -12.02 -0.02 -15.02
CA ALA A 2 -11.73 0.71 -13.79
C ALA A 2 -10.26 0.46 -13.42
N GLU A 3 -9.44 1.51 -13.47
CA GLU A 3 -8.06 1.44 -13.04
C GLU A 3 -7.98 0.87 -11.63
N TYR A 4 -7.14 -0.14 -11.46
CA TYR A 4 -6.82 -0.75 -10.18
C TYR A 4 -5.95 0.24 -9.40
N LEU A 5 -6.56 1.30 -8.87
CA LEU A 5 -5.88 2.27 -8.03
C LEU A 5 -6.00 1.79 -6.58
N PRO A 6 -4.97 1.14 -6.01
CA PRO A 6 -4.97 0.87 -4.59
C PRO A 6 -5.02 2.21 -3.84
N HIS A 7 -5.89 2.29 -2.84
CA HIS A 7 -5.89 3.43 -1.95
C HIS A 7 -4.75 3.26 -0.94
N LEU A 8 -3.81 4.21 -0.93
CA LEU A 8 -2.71 4.25 0.04
C LEU A 8 -3.22 4.92 1.32
N GLU A 9 -3.29 4.17 2.43
CA GLU A 9 -3.47 4.78 3.75
C GLU A 9 -2.08 5.04 4.36
N GLU A 10 -1.68 6.30 4.43
CA GLU A 10 -0.44 6.72 5.09
C GLU A 10 -0.75 7.23 6.51
N SER A 11 -0.24 6.52 7.53
CA SER A 11 -0.33 6.99 8.92
C SER A 11 0.95 7.73 9.28
N LEU A 12 0.93 9.05 9.10
CA LEU A 12 2.04 9.92 9.46
C LEU A 12 2.14 10.03 10.99
N GLN A 13 3.17 9.39 11.55
CA GLN A 13 3.47 9.52 12.98
C GLN A 13 4.07 10.90 13.29
N LYS A 14 3.92 11.39 14.52
CA LYS A 14 4.50 12.67 14.99
C LYS A 14 6.02 12.78 14.77
N GLN A 15 6.68 11.64 14.57
CA GLN A 15 8.12 11.55 14.36
C GLN A 15 8.52 11.56 12.88
N PHE A 16 7.60 11.68 11.93
CA PHE A 16 7.93 11.84 10.52
C PHE A 16 8.78 13.12 10.29
N PRO A 17 9.81 13.09 9.42
CA PRO A 17 10.30 11.94 8.65
C PRO A 17 11.34 11.09 9.40
N LYS A 18 11.69 11.41 10.65
CA LYS A 18 12.70 10.69 11.45
C LYS A 18 12.39 9.20 11.58
N GLN A 19 11.11 8.87 11.68
CA GLN A 19 10.63 7.49 11.65
C GLN A 19 9.99 7.19 10.29
N GLN A 20 10.36 6.04 9.72
CA GLN A 20 9.75 5.51 8.51
C GLN A 20 8.25 5.25 8.73
N PRO A 21 7.37 5.74 7.85
CA PRO A 21 5.95 5.40 7.92
C PRO A 21 5.73 3.91 7.59
N ALA A 22 4.67 3.33 8.15
CA ALA A 22 4.16 2.05 7.68
C ALA A 22 3.10 2.33 6.61
N LEU A 23 3.16 1.60 5.50
CA LEU A 23 2.22 1.73 4.38
C LEU A 23 1.26 0.53 4.36
N MET A 24 0.07 0.73 3.80
CA MET A 24 -0.90 -0.34 3.62
C MET A 24 -1.73 -0.07 2.36
N LEU A 25 -1.91 -1.10 1.55
CA LEU A 25 -2.74 -1.06 0.35
C LEU A 25 -4.14 -1.54 0.69
N GLN A 26 -5.15 -0.80 0.22
CA GLN A 26 -6.55 -1.19 0.34
C GLN A 26 -7.17 -1.34 -1.06
N SER A 27 -7.90 -2.44 -1.26
CA SER A 27 -8.66 -2.64 -2.50
C SER A 27 -10.03 -1.98 -2.41
N SER A 28 -10.41 -1.23 -3.45
CA SER A 28 -11.77 -0.70 -3.62
C SER A 28 -12.73 -1.71 -4.27
N GLN A 29 -12.22 -2.82 -4.81
CA GLN A 29 -12.99 -3.79 -5.59
C GLN A 29 -13.24 -5.10 -4.83
N HIS A 30 -12.35 -5.46 -3.90
CA HIS A 30 -12.48 -6.66 -3.08
C HIS A 30 -12.97 -6.28 -1.69
N ILE A 31 -14.29 -6.32 -1.51
CA ILE A 31 -14.97 -5.98 -0.26
C ILE A 31 -15.64 -7.24 0.27
N SER A 32 -15.42 -7.57 1.54
CA SER A 32 -16.04 -8.74 2.17
C SER A 32 -17.57 -8.57 2.27
N PRO A 33 -18.35 -9.65 2.48
CA PRO A 33 -19.80 -9.54 2.72
C PRO A 33 -20.20 -8.62 3.89
N GLN A 34 -19.27 -8.37 4.83
CA GLN A 34 -19.43 -7.45 5.96
C GLN A 34 -19.13 -5.98 5.60
N GLY A 35 -18.85 -5.69 4.32
CA GLY A 35 -18.52 -4.34 3.85
C GLY A 35 -17.08 -3.91 4.16
N ILE A 36 -16.19 -4.84 4.54
CA ILE A 36 -14.81 -4.52 4.92
C ILE A 36 -13.92 -4.65 3.67
N PRO A 37 -13.24 -3.57 3.23
CA PRO A 37 -12.28 -3.64 2.15
C PRO A 37 -11.12 -4.55 2.50
N LYS A 38 -10.68 -5.37 1.55
CA LYS A 38 -9.47 -6.18 1.72
C LYS A 38 -8.24 -5.26 1.80
N LYS A 39 -7.35 -5.56 2.73
CA LYS A 39 -6.11 -4.80 3.01
C LYS A 39 -4.88 -5.68 2.89
N SER A 40 -3.74 -5.11 2.51
CA SER A 40 -2.44 -5.78 2.59
C SER A 40 -1.95 -5.87 4.05
N PRO A 41 -0.96 -6.72 4.34
CA PRO A 41 -0.12 -6.52 5.52
C PRO A 41 0.52 -5.12 5.53
N LEU A 42 1.00 -4.70 6.71
CA LEU A 42 1.80 -3.47 6.82
C LEU A 42 3.11 -3.63 6.04
N LEU A 43 3.43 -2.63 5.24
CA LEU A 43 4.62 -2.57 4.42
C LEU A 43 5.62 -1.59 5.05
N SER A 44 6.78 -2.10 5.44
CA SER A 44 7.85 -1.34 6.09
C SER A 44 9.25 -1.58 5.51
N GLU A 45 9.37 -2.43 4.49
CA GLU A 45 10.65 -2.90 3.95
C GLU A 45 11.16 -2.06 2.76
N TYR A 46 10.63 -0.85 2.58
CA TYR A 46 11.04 0.03 1.49
C TYR A 46 12.19 0.97 1.92
N PRO A 47 12.99 1.48 0.98
CA PRO A 47 14.09 2.37 1.31
C PRO A 47 13.60 3.64 2.02
N TRP A 48 14.27 4.01 3.12
CA TRP A 48 13.94 5.23 3.86
C TRP A 48 15.19 5.97 4.35
N SER A 49 15.20 7.28 4.18
CA SER A 49 16.13 8.14 4.92
C SER A 49 15.43 9.42 5.34
N PRO A 50 15.50 9.79 6.64
CA PRO A 50 14.96 11.07 7.11
C PRO A 50 15.71 12.29 6.57
N ARG A 51 16.82 12.06 5.85
CA ARG A 51 17.67 13.09 5.23
C ARG A 51 17.33 13.34 3.77
N TRP A 52 16.44 12.55 3.17
CA TRP A 52 16.05 12.74 1.78
C TRP A 52 15.07 13.90 1.65
N GLU A 53 15.05 14.50 0.46
CA GLU A 53 14.01 15.45 0.08
C GLU A 53 12.67 14.72 -0.10
N ALA A 54 11.57 15.44 0.11
CA ALA A 54 10.23 14.87 0.00
C ALA A 54 9.95 14.27 -1.39
N SER A 55 10.48 14.86 -2.46
CA SER A 55 10.35 14.31 -3.83
C SER A 55 11.05 12.96 -3.96
N GLN A 56 12.28 12.84 -3.44
CA GLN A 56 13.02 11.58 -3.46
C GLN A 56 12.33 10.49 -2.63
N MET A 57 11.78 10.85 -1.46
CA MET A 57 10.97 9.92 -0.67
C MET A 57 9.75 9.44 -1.46
N ALA A 58 9.04 10.35 -2.11
CA ALA A 58 7.86 10.03 -2.90
C ALA A 58 8.19 9.12 -4.08
N GLU A 59 9.26 9.40 -4.83
CA GLU A 59 9.70 8.56 -5.96
C GLU A 59 10.00 7.13 -5.51
N LEU A 60 10.79 6.96 -4.44
CA LEU A 60 11.15 5.64 -3.93
C LEU A 60 9.96 4.88 -3.33
N ILE A 61 9.05 5.59 -2.66
CA ILE A 61 7.79 5.01 -2.18
C ILE A 61 6.95 4.55 -3.38
N LEU A 62 6.81 5.37 -4.42
CA LEU A 62 6.01 5.05 -5.60
C LEU A 62 6.56 3.82 -6.34
N ASP A 63 7.88 3.74 -6.53
CA ASP A 63 8.52 2.58 -7.15
C ASP A 63 8.24 1.30 -6.36
N PHE A 64 8.42 1.35 -5.03
CA PHE A 64 8.09 0.21 -4.15
C PHE A 64 6.61 -0.17 -4.21
N LEU A 65 5.71 0.82 -4.16
CA LEU A 65 4.27 0.59 -4.19
C LEU A 65 3.79 0.02 -5.53
N ALA A 66 4.48 0.29 -6.65
CA ALA A 66 4.14 -0.28 -7.94
C ALA A 66 4.30 -1.81 -7.94
N ASP A 67 5.40 -2.32 -7.39
CA ASP A 67 5.65 -3.75 -7.24
C ASP A 67 4.68 -4.38 -6.23
N GLU A 68 4.51 -3.74 -5.07
CA GLU A 68 3.60 -4.23 -4.03
C GLU A 68 2.13 -4.21 -4.47
N ALA A 69 1.72 -3.27 -5.32
CA ALA A 69 0.37 -3.24 -5.90
C ALA A 69 0.11 -4.46 -6.80
N LEU A 70 1.11 -4.91 -7.56
CA LEU A 70 1.00 -6.11 -8.39
C LEU A 70 0.88 -7.37 -7.51
N ASN A 71 1.68 -7.45 -6.45
CA ASN A 71 1.61 -8.54 -5.46
C ASN A 71 0.24 -8.55 -4.77
N PHE A 72 -0.22 -7.39 -4.31
CA PHE A 72 -1.50 -7.24 -3.63
C PHE A 72 -2.68 -7.59 -4.55
N LYS A 73 -2.62 -7.23 -5.84
CA LYS A 73 -3.64 -7.64 -6.82
C LYS A 73 -3.74 -9.16 -6.93
N ARG A 74 -2.62 -9.87 -7.01
CA ARG A 74 -2.61 -11.35 -7.04
C ARG A 74 -3.22 -11.93 -5.77
N PHE A 75 -2.79 -11.42 -4.62
CA PHE A 75 -3.33 -11.81 -3.32
C PHE A 75 -4.85 -11.58 -3.21
N CYS A 76 -5.37 -10.48 -3.72
CA CYS A 76 -6.82 -10.22 -3.78
C CYS A 76 -7.56 -11.30 -4.60
N ASN A 77 -7.09 -11.59 -5.80
CA ASN A 77 -7.74 -12.53 -6.71
C ASN A 77 -7.67 -13.99 -6.20
N GLU A 78 -6.55 -14.39 -5.57
CA GLU A 78 -6.38 -15.76 -5.03
C GLU A 78 -7.25 -16.05 -3.81
N SER A 79 -7.70 -15.01 -3.12
CA SER A 79 -8.55 -15.14 -1.93
C SER A 79 -10.05 -15.19 -2.20
N GLU A 80 -10.46 -14.96 -3.45
CA GLU A 80 -11.85 -15.22 -3.83
C GLU A 80 -12.05 -16.73 -3.90
N PRO A 81 -13.00 -17.31 -3.14
CA PRO A 81 -13.32 -18.72 -3.29
C PRO A 81 -13.79 -18.96 -4.73
N GLN A 82 -13.08 -19.84 -5.46
CA GLN A 82 -13.54 -20.36 -6.74
C GLN A 82 -14.94 -20.94 -6.53
N HIS A 83 -15.92 -20.38 -7.24
CA HIS A 83 -17.31 -20.79 -7.16
C HIS A 83 -17.64 -21.84 -8.24
#